data_AF-A0A369W6Y7-F1
#
_entry.id   AF-A0A369W6Y7-F1
#
_cell.length_a   1.000
_cell.length_b   1.000
_cell.length_c   1.000
_cell.angle_alpha   90.00
_cell.angle_beta   90.00
_cell.angle_gamma   90.00
#
_symmetry.space_group_name_H-M   'P 1'
#
loop_
_entity.id
_entity.type
_entity.pdbx_description
1 polymer ?
#
loop_
_entity_poly.entity_id
_entity_poly.type
_entity_poly.pdbx_seq_one_letter_code
_entity_poly.pdbx_strand_id
1 'polypeptide(L)'
;MPLANTPHGATPVPPRATAGRERHGDAALAAFLDMLAHVTVEAPIFHSFPGALRADLLAPIWTWMARDIAGSVAARLGDAIASGAEPPAAFGAMLPEILDALKANAEAERLDADRQRRNTIQMGGDGARAMLPRVIMAMRRRPLLEQAAKFGTAVGTLADEAAIGTALQTISIANPVTRALWMQVMVDHIGNPSRMMAAVSALSGGAEEKTVLAAGYGPLVDAILSHAQSQIGLVASRPALFGDIDGACKAIDRFHRLVRALNYTLEIDRRSPWGRIIADLTGRMSERLERPLREVNANITQALRRPRDNDRIDPDKILEGFNGLYLLMAVRASRDSLAVNALLDQAWTDTGRTLELLIARALDAYRANPDDGVARERFDAGIKMAEIRFNAEYADILKRARETAARRSAVS
;
A
#
# COMPACT_ATOMS: atom_id res chain seq x y z
N MET A 1 22.85 -79.03 -27.81
CA MET A 1 23.61 -78.48 -26.67
C MET A 1 23.97 -77.02 -26.99
N PRO A 2 23.95 -76.08 -26.04
CA PRO A 2 22.92 -75.88 -25.00
C PRO A 2 22.60 -74.37 -24.69
N LEU A 3 21.41 -74.14 -24.09
CA LEU A 3 21.06 -73.14 -23.04
C LEU A 3 21.11 -71.61 -23.36
N ALA A 4 20.37 -70.69 -22.74
CA ALA A 4 19.17 -70.64 -21.87
C ALA A 4 18.91 -69.15 -21.50
N ASN A 5 17.72 -68.90 -20.92
CA ASN A 5 17.38 -67.86 -19.94
C ASN A 5 17.01 -66.43 -20.39
N THR A 6 15.70 -66.20 -20.48
CA THR A 6 15.02 -65.05 -19.85
C THR A 6 15.02 -65.17 -18.31
N PRO A 7 14.98 -64.03 -17.59
CA PRO A 7 13.84 -63.85 -16.69
C PRO A 7 13.22 -62.43 -16.72
N HIS A 8 11.99 -62.40 -16.20
CA HIS A 8 11.05 -61.30 -16.01
C HIS A 8 11.52 -60.13 -15.14
N GLY A 9 10.90 -58.98 -15.37
CA GLY A 9 10.15 -58.27 -14.32
C GLY A 9 10.82 -57.06 -13.66
N ALA A 10 10.51 -55.86 -14.14
CA ALA A 10 10.47 -54.66 -13.32
C ALA A 10 9.41 -53.70 -13.86
N THR A 11 8.24 -53.72 -13.25
CA THR A 11 7.21 -52.68 -13.39
C THR A 11 7.79 -51.37 -12.86
N PRO A 12 7.67 -50.24 -13.58
CA PRO A 12 8.17 -48.97 -13.08
C PRO A 12 7.35 -48.55 -11.85
N VAL A 13 8.03 -48.38 -10.72
CA VAL A 13 7.47 -47.83 -9.49
C VAL A 13 7.03 -46.39 -9.79
N PRO A 14 5.76 -46.01 -9.57
CA PRO A 14 5.33 -44.64 -9.78
C PRO A 14 6.01 -43.73 -8.73
N PRO A 15 6.33 -42.48 -9.09
CA PRO A 15 6.90 -41.53 -8.14
C PRO A 15 5.98 -41.36 -6.93
N ARG A 16 6.53 -41.60 -5.74
CA ARG A 16 5.89 -41.36 -4.46
C ARG A 16 5.33 -39.94 -4.43
N ALA A 17 4.03 -39.81 -4.20
CA ALA A 17 3.30 -38.54 -4.13
C ALA A 17 3.87 -37.61 -3.04
N THR A 18 4.72 -36.66 -3.43
CA THR A 18 5.11 -35.49 -2.62
C THR A 18 4.37 -34.21 -3.02
N ALA A 19 3.74 -34.20 -4.19
CA ALA A 19 3.01 -33.04 -4.74
C ALA A 19 1.75 -32.63 -3.94
N GLY A 20 1.23 -33.52 -3.08
CA GLY A 20 0.13 -33.18 -2.18
C GLY A 20 0.58 -32.23 -1.07
N ARG A 21 1.65 -32.56 -0.34
CA ARG A 21 2.05 -31.84 0.87
C ARG A 21 2.41 -30.36 0.63
N GLU A 22 3.04 -30.06 -0.50
CA GLU A 22 3.41 -28.67 -0.87
C GLU A 22 2.17 -27.82 -1.14
N ARG A 23 1.19 -28.33 -1.90
CA ARG A 23 -0.06 -27.59 -2.19
C ARG A 23 -0.93 -27.33 -0.96
N HIS A 24 -0.91 -28.25 0.01
CA HIS A 24 -1.71 -28.11 1.25
C HIS A 24 -1.04 -27.15 2.24
N GLY A 25 0.30 -27.10 2.27
CA GLY A 25 1.07 -26.12 3.06
C GLY A 25 0.81 -24.68 2.62
N ASP A 26 0.71 -24.46 1.32
CA ASP A 26 0.41 -23.14 0.73
C ASP A 26 -1.01 -22.67 1.06
N ALA A 27 -2.00 -23.55 1.02
CA ALA A 27 -3.39 -23.20 1.32
C ALA A 27 -3.61 -22.80 2.79
N ALA A 28 -3.00 -23.55 3.72
CA ALA A 28 -3.11 -23.24 5.15
C ALA A 28 -2.33 -21.97 5.53
N LEU A 29 -1.17 -21.73 4.89
CA LEU A 29 -0.43 -20.48 5.02
C LEU A 29 -1.25 -19.30 4.48
N ALA A 30 -1.87 -19.44 3.30
CA ALA A 30 -2.72 -18.39 2.74
C ALA A 30 -3.89 -18.05 3.68
N ALA A 31 -4.55 -19.06 4.27
CA ALA A 31 -5.61 -18.86 5.26
C ALA A 31 -5.13 -18.11 6.52
N PHE A 32 -3.93 -18.43 7.00
CA PHE A 32 -3.29 -17.73 8.12
C PHE A 32 -3.00 -16.26 7.80
N LEU A 33 -2.42 -15.99 6.62
CA LEU A 33 -2.09 -14.63 6.18
C LEU A 33 -3.35 -13.80 5.95
N ASP A 34 -4.36 -14.36 5.29
CA ASP A 34 -5.63 -13.70 5.02
C ASP A 34 -6.36 -13.29 6.30
N MET A 35 -6.36 -14.17 7.32
CA MET A 35 -6.90 -13.83 8.65
C MET A 35 -6.29 -12.56 9.24
N LEU A 36 -4.99 -12.33 9.01
CA LEU A 36 -4.22 -11.26 9.60
C LEU A 36 -4.09 -10.05 8.68
N ALA A 37 -4.69 -10.08 7.48
CA ALA A 37 -4.49 -9.08 6.43
C ALA A 37 -4.72 -7.65 6.95
N HIS A 38 -5.79 -7.42 7.71
CA HIS A 38 -6.17 -6.07 8.20
C HIS A 38 -5.20 -5.44 9.20
N VAL A 39 -4.33 -6.23 9.84
CA VAL A 39 -3.30 -5.73 10.77
C VAL A 39 -1.89 -5.89 10.20
N THR A 40 -1.79 -6.39 8.96
CA THR A 40 -0.51 -6.66 8.32
C THR A 40 0.01 -5.41 7.61
N VAL A 41 1.30 -5.14 7.76
CA VAL A 41 2.01 -4.07 7.07
C VAL A 41 3.15 -4.67 6.24
N GLU A 42 3.27 -4.18 5.02
CA GLU A 42 4.30 -4.60 4.08
C GLU A 42 5.54 -3.71 4.14
N ALA A 43 6.69 -4.28 3.77
CA ALA A 43 7.93 -3.54 3.69
C ALA A 43 7.86 -2.45 2.60
N PRO A 44 8.57 -1.31 2.75
CA PRO A 44 9.53 -1.01 3.80
C PRO A 44 8.88 -0.55 5.12
N ILE A 45 9.35 -1.09 6.25
CA ILE A 45 8.93 -0.69 7.60
C ILE A 45 10.03 0.14 8.25
N PHE A 46 9.74 1.40 8.57
CA PHE A 46 10.70 2.33 9.15
C PHE A 46 10.52 2.44 10.67
N HIS A 47 9.27 2.34 11.12
CA HIS A 47 8.90 2.43 12.54
C HIS A 47 8.02 1.24 12.93
N SER A 48 8.30 0.66 14.10
CA SER A 48 7.52 -0.44 14.64
C SER A 48 6.37 0.11 15.48
N PHE A 49 5.14 -0.27 15.12
CA PHE A 49 3.94 0.11 15.86
C PHE A 49 3.31 -1.10 16.56
N PRO A 50 2.78 -0.95 17.79
CA PRO A 50 2.19 -2.06 18.53
C PRO A 50 1.00 -2.73 17.82
N GLY A 51 0.24 -1.97 17.03
CA GLY A 51 -0.93 -2.45 16.29
C GLY A 51 -0.63 -3.09 14.94
N ALA A 52 0.62 -3.07 14.48
CA ALA A 52 0.99 -3.55 13.15
C ALA A 52 1.81 -4.85 13.22
N LEU A 53 1.50 -5.80 12.31
CA LEU A 53 2.20 -7.06 12.12
C LEU A 53 2.97 -7.01 10.81
N ARG A 54 4.26 -7.35 10.82
CA ARG A 54 5.08 -7.28 9.60
C ARG A 54 4.88 -8.53 8.75
N ALA A 55 4.54 -8.34 7.47
CA ALA A 55 4.28 -9.43 6.53
C ALA A 55 5.47 -10.42 6.43
N ASP A 56 6.70 -9.89 6.42
CA ASP A 56 7.94 -10.67 6.29
C ASP A 56 8.20 -11.63 7.46
N LEU A 57 7.58 -11.38 8.61
CA LEU A 57 7.71 -12.21 9.80
C LEU A 57 6.54 -13.19 10.01
N LEU A 58 5.42 -13.04 9.28
CA LEU A 58 4.24 -13.89 9.45
C LEU A 58 4.45 -15.29 8.89
N ALA A 59 4.99 -15.43 7.67
CA ALA A 59 5.22 -16.74 7.06
C ALA A 59 6.22 -17.62 7.86
N PRO A 60 7.34 -17.09 8.39
CA PRO A 60 8.20 -17.84 9.30
C PRO A 60 7.50 -18.30 10.58
N ILE A 61 6.66 -17.44 11.19
CA ILE A 61 5.87 -17.79 12.37
C ILE A 61 4.92 -18.95 12.05
N TRP A 62 4.20 -18.87 10.93
CA TRP A 62 3.31 -19.95 10.50
C TRP A 62 4.09 -21.25 10.26
N THR A 63 5.23 -21.16 9.59
CA THR A 63 6.05 -22.34 9.26
C THR A 63 6.48 -23.07 10.54
N TRP A 64 6.91 -22.33 11.56
CA TRP A 64 7.22 -22.89 12.87
C TRP A 64 5.97 -23.44 13.57
N MET A 65 4.84 -22.72 13.56
CA MET A 65 3.59 -23.21 14.16
C MET A 65 3.11 -24.51 13.52
N ALA A 66 3.10 -24.59 12.19
CA ALA A 66 2.66 -25.75 11.43
C ALA A 66 3.66 -26.92 11.52
N ARG A 67 4.95 -26.67 11.76
CA ARG A 67 5.94 -27.74 11.88
C ARG A 67 6.06 -28.27 13.32
N ASP A 68 6.18 -27.37 14.29
CA ASP A 68 6.66 -27.71 15.64
C ASP A 68 5.57 -27.63 16.71
N ILE A 69 4.46 -26.93 16.46
CA ILE A 69 3.42 -26.67 17.48
C ILE A 69 2.13 -27.43 17.19
N ALA A 70 1.58 -27.28 15.99
CA ALA A 70 0.23 -27.73 15.66
C ALA A 70 0.20 -28.44 14.30
N GLY A 71 1.19 -29.29 14.00
CA GLY A 71 1.34 -29.87 12.66
C GLY A 71 0.21 -30.80 12.22
N SER A 72 -0.41 -31.54 13.15
CA SER A 72 -1.62 -32.30 12.84
C SER A 72 -2.81 -31.40 12.50
N VAL A 73 -2.96 -30.27 13.21
CA VAL A 73 -4.02 -29.29 12.96
C VAL A 73 -3.79 -28.57 11.63
N ALA A 74 -2.56 -28.17 11.34
CA ALA A 74 -2.19 -27.53 10.07
C ALA A 74 -2.44 -28.46 8.86
N ALA A 75 -2.15 -29.76 8.99
CA ALA A 75 -2.47 -30.74 7.95
C ALA A 75 -3.98 -30.85 7.71
N ARG A 76 -4.77 -31.00 8.78
CA ARG A 76 -6.25 -31.04 8.67
C ARG A 76 -6.83 -29.75 8.08
N LEU A 77 -6.25 -28.60 8.41
CA LEU A 77 -6.66 -27.32 7.83
C LEU A 77 -6.47 -27.32 6.31
N GLY A 78 -5.30 -27.77 5.85
CA GLY A 78 -5.02 -27.94 4.42
C GLY A 78 -6.00 -28.89 3.74
N ASP A 79 -6.30 -30.04 4.37
CA ASP A 79 -7.25 -31.03 3.84
C ASP A 79 -8.68 -30.48 3.75
N ALA A 80 -9.13 -29.72 4.76
CA ALA A 80 -10.44 -29.09 4.77
C ALA A 80 -10.58 -28.06 3.65
N ILE A 81 -9.57 -27.21 3.44
CA ILE A 81 -9.55 -26.22 2.36
C ILE A 81 -9.53 -26.90 1.00
N ALA A 82 -8.68 -27.92 0.83
CA ALA A 82 -8.62 -28.70 -0.42
C ALA A 82 -9.95 -29.40 -0.73
N SER A 83 -10.73 -29.73 0.30
CA SER A 83 -12.07 -30.33 0.19
C SER A 83 -13.19 -29.29 -0.03
N GLY A 84 -12.85 -28.01 -0.23
CA GLY A 84 -13.79 -26.94 -0.55
C GLY A 84 -14.28 -26.12 0.64
N ALA A 85 -13.68 -26.26 1.84
CA ALA A 85 -14.00 -25.37 2.95
C ALA A 85 -13.44 -23.97 2.70
N GLU A 86 -14.23 -22.95 3.03
CA GLU A 86 -13.79 -21.56 2.99
C GLU A 86 -12.60 -21.34 3.94
N PRO A 87 -11.43 -20.88 3.46
CA PRO A 87 -10.20 -20.81 4.25
C PRO A 87 -10.34 -20.07 5.59
N PRO A 88 -11.00 -18.89 5.66
CA PRO A 88 -11.12 -18.18 6.93
C PRO A 88 -12.03 -18.90 7.93
N ALA A 89 -13.05 -19.61 7.46
CA ALA A 89 -13.95 -20.40 8.30
C ALA A 89 -13.27 -21.67 8.80
N ALA A 90 -12.56 -22.38 7.92
CA ALA A 90 -11.79 -23.58 8.25
C ALA A 90 -10.72 -23.29 9.31
N PHE A 91 -9.97 -22.19 9.16
CA PHE A 91 -9.01 -21.77 10.18
C PHE A 91 -9.72 -21.44 11.49
N GLY A 92 -10.82 -20.67 11.44
CA GLY A 92 -11.60 -20.29 12.62
C GLY A 92 -12.06 -21.50 13.45
N ALA A 93 -12.46 -22.59 12.80
CA ALA A 93 -12.86 -23.83 13.47
C ALA A 93 -11.69 -24.53 14.20
N MET A 94 -10.47 -24.39 13.69
CA MET A 94 -9.26 -25.04 14.24
C MET A 94 -8.48 -24.14 15.21
N LEU A 95 -8.83 -22.85 15.28
CA LEU A 95 -8.16 -21.87 16.12
C LEU A 95 -8.06 -22.27 17.61
N PRO A 96 -9.09 -22.85 18.27
CA PRO A 96 -8.97 -23.28 19.66
C PRO A 96 -7.82 -24.27 19.88
N GLU A 97 -7.69 -25.29 19.03
CA GLU A 97 -6.63 -26.30 19.12
C GLU A 97 -5.23 -25.68 18.90
N ILE A 98 -5.10 -24.75 17.95
CA ILE A 98 -3.85 -24.01 17.71
C ILE A 98 -3.45 -23.20 18.96
N LEU A 99 -4.41 -22.52 19.59
CA LEU A 99 -4.16 -21.70 20.78
C LEU A 99 -3.78 -22.55 22.00
N ASP A 100 -4.39 -23.72 22.16
CA ASP A 100 -4.04 -24.65 23.24
C ASP A 100 -2.64 -25.23 23.07
N ALA A 101 -2.26 -25.60 21.83
CA ALA A 101 -0.91 -26.05 21.52
C ALA A 101 0.15 -24.97 21.79
N LEU A 102 -0.13 -23.72 21.40
CA LEU A 102 0.73 -22.58 21.69
C LEU A 102 0.88 -22.33 23.21
N LYS A 103 -0.20 -22.45 23.96
CA LYS A 103 -0.19 -22.30 25.43
C LYS A 103 0.64 -23.40 26.08
N ALA A 104 0.47 -24.66 25.67
CA ALA A 104 1.25 -25.78 26.18
C ALA A 104 2.76 -25.61 25.88
N ASN A 105 3.10 -25.15 24.67
CA ASN A 105 4.49 -24.86 24.33
C ASN A 105 5.07 -23.70 25.15
N ALA A 106 4.30 -22.64 25.41
CA ALA A 106 4.74 -21.52 26.24
C ALA A 106 5.06 -21.95 27.68
N GLU A 107 4.25 -22.84 28.27
CA GLU A 107 4.56 -23.43 29.59
C GLU A 107 5.80 -24.31 29.55
N ALA A 108 5.99 -25.10 28.47
CA ALA A 108 7.18 -25.93 28.32
C ALA A 108 8.47 -25.09 28.18
N GLU A 109 8.42 -23.98 27.44
CA GLU A 109 9.54 -23.04 27.32
C GLU A 109 9.87 -22.36 28.66
N ARG A 110 8.87 -22.09 29.50
CA ARG A 110 9.10 -21.52 30.84
C ARG A 110 9.91 -22.45 31.74
N LEU A 111 9.83 -23.76 31.49
CA LEU A 111 10.56 -24.79 32.24
C LEU A 111 11.89 -25.19 31.59
N ASP A 112 12.12 -24.84 30.32
CA ASP A 112 13.30 -25.23 29.53
C ASP A 112 13.80 -24.06 28.66
N ALA A 113 14.86 -23.41 29.13
CA ALA A 113 15.52 -22.30 28.43
C ALA A 113 16.15 -22.71 27.09
N ASP A 114 16.62 -23.95 26.95
CA ASP A 114 17.17 -24.45 25.69
C ASP A 114 16.06 -24.63 24.66
N ARG A 115 14.89 -25.10 25.09
CA ARG A 115 13.69 -25.15 24.23
C ARG A 115 13.26 -23.76 23.79
N GLN A 116 13.26 -22.79 24.68
CA GLN A 116 12.96 -21.40 24.32
C GLN A 116 13.92 -20.89 23.24
N ARG A 117 15.23 -21.09 23.42
CA ARG A 117 16.25 -20.68 22.45
C ARG A 117 16.07 -21.39 21.10
N ARG A 118 15.84 -22.71 21.10
CA ARG A 118 15.58 -23.49 19.87
C ARG A 118 14.36 -22.96 19.13
N ASN A 119 13.24 -22.74 19.83
CA ASN A 119 12.02 -22.25 19.23
C ASN A 119 12.19 -20.85 18.64
N THR A 120 12.93 -19.96 19.30
CA THR A 120 13.26 -18.63 18.76
C THR A 120 14.05 -18.74 17.45
N ILE A 121 15.08 -19.61 17.39
CA ILE A 121 15.86 -19.82 16.17
C ILE A 121 14.97 -20.38 15.05
N GLN A 122 14.15 -21.38 15.37
CA GLN A 122 13.27 -22.06 14.42
C GLN A 122 12.15 -21.16 13.85
N MET A 123 11.70 -20.17 14.60
CA MET A 123 10.65 -19.21 14.21
C MET A 123 11.17 -18.09 13.29
N GLY A 124 12.49 -18.00 13.07
CA GLY A 124 13.11 -16.93 12.28
C GLY A 124 13.77 -15.82 13.13
N GLY A 125 14.06 -16.11 14.41
CA GLY A 125 14.84 -15.24 15.29
C GLY A 125 14.01 -14.30 16.18
N ASP A 126 14.71 -13.36 16.82
CA ASP A 126 14.14 -12.52 17.89
C ASP A 126 13.01 -11.60 17.40
N GLY A 127 13.05 -11.17 16.14
CA GLY A 127 11.98 -10.34 15.55
C GLY A 127 10.64 -11.06 15.48
N ALA A 128 10.63 -12.29 14.95
CA ALA A 128 9.44 -13.14 14.90
C ALA A 128 8.95 -13.47 16.31
N ARG A 129 9.88 -13.79 17.22
CA ARG A 129 9.60 -14.06 18.63
C ARG A 129 8.92 -12.89 19.34
N ALA A 130 9.41 -11.66 19.13
CA ALA A 130 8.83 -10.45 19.71
C ALA A 130 7.45 -10.12 19.12
N MET A 131 7.16 -10.56 17.89
CA MET A 131 5.86 -10.35 17.24
C MET A 131 4.82 -11.39 17.64
N LEU A 132 5.22 -12.62 17.98
CA LEU A 132 4.32 -13.74 18.26
C LEU A 132 3.17 -13.40 19.24
N PRO A 133 3.37 -12.72 20.38
CA PRO A 133 2.25 -12.38 21.28
C PRO A 133 1.17 -11.54 20.61
N ARG A 134 1.54 -10.65 19.67
CA ARG A 134 0.61 -9.82 18.91
C ARG A 134 -0.13 -10.64 17.86
N VAL A 135 0.55 -11.58 17.19
CA VAL A 135 -0.07 -12.56 16.27
C VAL A 135 -1.13 -13.37 17.01
N ILE A 136 -0.79 -13.93 18.17
CA ILE A 136 -1.73 -14.70 19.02
C ILE A 136 -2.92 -13.84 19.43
N MET A 137 -2.69 -12.58 19.81
CA MET A 137 -3.76 -11.67 20.17
C MET A 137 -4.68 -11.36 18.99
N ALA A 138 -4.12 -11.11 17.80
CA ALA A 138 -4.89 -10.84 16.59
C ALA A 138 -5.77 -12.04 16.23
N MET A 139 -5.23 -13.26 16.24
CA MET A 139 -6.00 -14.48 16.01
C MET A 139 -7.14 -14.62 17.03
N ARG A 140 -6.86 -14.46 18.33
CA ARG A 140 -7.86 -14.58 19.41
C ARG A 140 -8.97 -13.52 19.32
N ARG A 141 -8.65 -12.33 18.82
CA ARG A 141 -9.56 -11.17 18.81
C ARG A 141 -10.12 -10.86 17.42
N ARG A 142 -10.05 -11.82 16.48
CA ARG A 142 -10.55 -11.65 15.11
C ARG A 142 -11.95 -11.03 15.02
N PRO A 143 -13.00 -11.51 15.74
CA PRO A 143 -14.33 -10.90 15.64
C PRO A 143 -14.36 -9.41 16.02
N LEU A 144 -13.50 -9.02 16.98
CA LEU A 144 -13.37 -7.63 17.42
C LEU A 144 -12.63 -6.78 16.38
N LEU A 145 -11.67 -7.36 15.64
CA LEU A 145 -11.00 -6.69 14.52
C LEU A 145 -11.96 -6.49 13.33
N GLU A 146 -12.79 -7.48 13.03
CA GLU A 146 -13.86 -7.34 12.01
C GLU A 146 -14.87 -6.24 12.41
N GLN A 147 -15.17 -6.11 13.71
CA GLN A 147 -15.96 -4.99 14.22
C GLN A 147 -15.24 -3.64 14.04
N ALA A 148 -13.90 -3.60 14.17
CA ALA A 148 -13.11 -2.38 13.93
C ALA A 148 -13.24 -1.87 12.49
N ALA A 149 -13.19 -2.77 11.52
CA ALA A 149 -13.34 -2.44 10.10
C ALA A 149 -14.73 -1.84 9.81
N LYS A 150 -15.77 -2.47 10.35
CA LYS A 150 -17.17 -1.98 10.27
C LYS A 150 -17.31 -0.62 10.95
N PHE A 151 -16.69 -0.45 12.11
CA PHE A 151 -16.69 0.83 12.84
C PHE A 151 -16.01 1.94 12.04
N GLY A 152 -14.81 1.69 11.49
CA GLY A 152 -14.09 2.68 10.67
C GLY A 152 -14.90 3.12 9.46
N THR A 153 -15.54 2.17 8.77
CA THR A 153 -16.44 2.44 7.65
C THR A 153 -17.65 3.28 8.08
N ALA A 154 -18.32 2.90 9.17
CA ALA A 154 -19.50 3.60 9.69
C ALA A 154 -19.17 5.02 10.18
N VAL A 155 -18.05 5.21 10.86
CA VAL A 155 -17.60 6.54 11.28
C VAL A 155 -17.25 7.41 10.07
N GLY A 156 -16.72 6.81 9.00
CA GLY A 156 -16.44 7.50 7.75
C GLY A 156 -17.67 8.13 7.08
N THR A 157 -18.88 7.65 7.35
CA THR A 157 -20.13 8.20 6.80
C THR A 157 -20.77 9.27 7.69
N LEU A 158 -20.30 9.43 8.94
CA LEU A 158 -20.82 10.44 9.86
C LEU A 158 -20.42 11.84 9.40
N ALA A 159 -21.41 12.73 9.31
CA ALA A 159 -21.21 14.12 8.93
C ALA A 159 -20.79 15.02 10.11
N ASP A 160 -21.13 14.62 11.34
CA ASP A 160 -21.00 15.40 12.57
C ASP A 160 -19.87 14.87 13.46
N GLU A 161 -18.97 15.76 13.88
CA GLU A 161 -17.84 15.45 14.76
C GLU A 161 -18.27 15.04 16.17
N ALA A 162 -19.40 15.56 16.67
CA ALA A 162 -19.93 15.17 17.98
C ALA A 162 -20.43 13.71 17.97
N ALA A 163 -21.03 13.28 16.86
CA ALA A 163 -21.42 11.88 16.65
C ALA A 163 -20.19 10.95 16.61
N ILE A 164 -19.10 11.38 15.95
CA ILE A 164 -17.82 10.65 15.95
C ILE A 164 -17.27 10.55 17.38
N GLY A 165 -17.28 11.65 18.13
CA GLY A 165 -16.82 11.67 19.51
C GLY A 165 -17.61 10.72 20.41
N THR A 166 -18.94 10.72 20.27
CA THR A 166 -19.82 9.79 20.99
C THR A 166 -19.50 8.34 20.64
N ALA A 167 -19.29 8.03 19.35
CA ALA A 167 -18.92 6.69 18.91
C ALA A 167 -17.57 6.24 19.50
N LEU A 168 -16.57 7.12 19.54
CA LEU A 168 -15.26 6.82 20.14
C LEU A 168 -15.35 6.48 21.63
N GLN A 169 -16.21 7.18 22.38
CA GLN A 169 -16.43 6.90 23.80
C GLN A 169 -17.04 5.52 24.07
N THR A 170 -17.68 4.89 23.09
CA THR A 170 -18.21 3.51 23.23
C THR A 170 -17.11 2.44 23.21
N ILE A 171 -15.86 2.80 22.83
CA ILE A 171 -14.75 1.86 22.71
C ILE A 171 -14.20 1.50 24.11
N SER A 172 -14.69 0.39 24.68
CA SER A 172 -14.30 -0.07 26.02
C SER A 172 -13.21 -1.18 26.00
N ILE A 173 -12.14 -0.98 25.23
CA ILE A 173 -11.05 -1.99 25.09
C ILE A 173 -9.94 -1.70 26.10
N ALA A 174 -9.87 -2.48 27.19
CA ALA A 174 -8.87 -2.29 28.25
C ALA A 174 -7.47 -2.81 27.89
N ASN A 175 -7.36 -3.92 27.16
CA ASN A 175 -6.05 -4.49 26.82
C ASN A 175 -5.33 -3.61 25.78
N PRO A 176 -4.09 -3.14 26.06
CA PRO A 176 -3.40 -2.18 25.20
C PRO A 176 -3.02 -2.76 23.83
N VAL A 177 -2.65 -4.04 23.76
CA VAL A 177 -2.32 -4.71 22.50
C VAL A 177 -3.57 -4.88 21.63
N THR A 178 -4.68 -5.34 22.23
CA THR A 178 -5.95 -5.44 21.53
C THR A 178 -6.42 -4.07 21.04
N ARG A 179 -6.28 -3.02 21.86
CA ARG A 179 -6.64 -1.65 21.46
C ARG A 179 -5.79 -1.18 20.28
N ALA A 180 -4.49 -1.41 20.30
CA ALA A 180 -3.61 -1.03 19.20
C ALA A 180 -3.94 -1.76 17.89
N LEU A 181 -4.15 -3.09 17.95
CA LEU A 181 -4.58 -3.88 16.79
C LEU A 181 -5.93 -3.39 16.25
N TRP A 182 -6.87 -3.10 17.14
CA TRP A 182 -8.19 -2.59 16.78
C TRP A 182 -8.10 -1.22 16.07
N MET A 183 -7.30 -0.29 16.61
CA MET A 183 -7.09 1.02 15.98
C MET A 183 -6.39 0.89 14.61
N GLN A 184 -5.44 -0.04 14.47
CA GLN A 184 -4.80 -0.32 13.17
C GLN A 184 -5.83 -0.70 12.11
N VAL A 185 -6.76 -1.61 12.41
CA VAL A 185 -7.81 -2.04 11.48
C VAL A 185 -8.82 -0.92 11.23
N MET A 186 -9.20 -0.19 12.27
CA MET A 186 -10.16 0.91 12.13
C MET A 186 -9.63 1.97 11.15
N VAL A 187 -8.38 2.41 11.31
CA VAL A 187 -7.78 3.47 10.47
C VAL A 187 -7.72 3.08 9.00
N ASP A 188 -7.49 1.80 8.71
CA ASP A 188 -7.51 1.25 7.35
C ASP A 188 -8.83 1.57 6.62
N HIS A 189 -9.94 1.57 7.37
CA HIS A 189 -11.30 1.75 6.85
C HIS A 189 -11.84 3.19 7.00
N ILE A 190 -11.07 4.12 7.57
CA ILE A 190 -11.51 5.52 7.73
C ILE A 190 -11.27 6.30 6.43
N GLY A 191 -12.35 6.86 5.88
CA GLY A 191 -12.29 7.75 4.71
C GLY A 191 -11.72 9.14 5.01
N ASN A 192 -12.01 9.72 6.19
CA ASN A 192 -11.57 11.06 6.58
C ASN A 192 -10.84 11.05 7.94
N PRO A 193 -9.51 10.87 7.95
CA PRO A 193 -8.73 10.85 9.20
C PRO A 193 -8.70 12.20 9.91
N SER A 194 -8.86 13.33 9.21
CA SER A 194 -8.82 14.66 9.82
C SER A 194 -10.00 14.89 10.77
N ARG A 195 -11.21 14.49 10.38
CA ARG A 195 -12.40 14.56 11.25
C ARG A 195 -12.27 13.68 12.49
N MET A 196 -11.71 12.48 12.31
CA MET A 196 -11.43 11.59 13.44
C MET A 196 -10.51 12.27 14.45
N MET A 197 -9.42 12.88 13.98
CA MET A 197 -8.48 13.55 14.87
C MET A 197 -9.03 14.85 15.49
N ALA A 198 -9.90 15.57 14.80
CA ALA A 198 -10.63 16.70 15.38
C ALA A 198 -11.53 16.26 16.54
N ALA A 199 -12.30 15.19 16.38
CA ALA A 199 -13.12 14.62 17.44
C ALA A 199 -12.25 14.14 18.63
N VAL A 200 -11.10 13.51 18.36
CA VAL A 200 -10.14 13.09 19.40
C VAL A 200 -9.58 14.29 20.17
N SER A 201 -9.22 15.37 19.49
CA SER A 201 -8.72 16.60 20.12
C SER A 201 -9.77 17.21 21.06
N ALA A 202 -11.03 17.28 20.60
CA ALA A 202 -12.15 17.75 21.42
C ALA A 202 -12.39 16.84 22.65
N LEU A 203 -12.41 15.52 22.48
CA LEU A 203 -12.60 14.56 23.57
C LEU A 203 -11.45 14.55 24.58
N SER A 204 -10.23 14.84 24.12
CA SER A 204 -9.05 14.89 24.99
C SER A 204 -9.03 16.16 25.85
N GLY A 205 -9.83 17.17 25.51
CA GLY A 205 -9.80 18.49 26.16
C GLY A 205 -8.65 19.37 25.69
N GLY A 206 -8.03 19.05 24.54
CA GLY A 206 -6.92 19.80 23.97
C GLY A 206 -6.18 19.04 22.86
N ALA A 207 -5.43 19.79 22.06
CA ALA A 207 -4.68 19.30 20.91
C ALA A 207 -3.25 18.85 21.25
N GLU A 208 -2.76 19.12 22.46
CA GLU A 208 -1.41 18.75 22.89
C GLU A 208 -1.22 17.23 22.92
N GLU A 209 -0.06 16.76 22.45
CA GLU A 209 0.32 15.35 22.43
C GLU A 209 0.13 14.67 23.81
N LYS A 210 0.53 15.32 24.90
CA LYS A 210 0.38 14.78 26.26
C LYS A 210 -1.07 14.54 26.64
N THR A 211 -1.95 15.46 26.24
CA THR A 211 -3.38 15.41 26.54
C THR A 211 -4.06 14.28 25.78
N VAL A 212 -3.73 14.10 24.50
CA VAL A 212 -4.21 12.98 23.66
C VAL A 212 -3.73 11.63 24.19
N LEU A 213 -2.47 11.55 24.64
CA LEU A 213 -1.92 10.35 25.29
C LEU A 213 -2.64 10.04 26.60
N ALA A 214 -2.86 11.04 27.45
CA ALA A 214 -3.55 10.88 28.72
C ALA A 214 -5.01 10.43 28.54
N ALA A 215 -5.68 10.90 27.48
CA ALA A 215 -7.01 10.46 27.07
C ALA A 215 -7.03 9.03 26.46
N GLY A 216 -5.86 8.41 26.25
CA GLY A 216 -5.75 7.02 25.80
C GLY A 216 -5.87 6.82 24.29
N TYR A 217 -5.76 7.90 23.49
CA TYR A 217 -5.83 7.88 22.03
C TYR A 217 -4.47 7.72 21.34
N GLY A 218 -3.38 7.54 22.09
CA GLY A 218 -2.05 7.27 21.52
C GLY A 218 -2.02 6.15 20.46
N PRO A 219 -2.66 4.98 20.70
CA PRO A 219 -2.69 3.90 19.70
C PRO A 219 -3.37 4.26 18.38
N LEU A 220 -4.26 5.27 18.38
CA LEU A 220 -4.89 5.78 17.15
C LEU A 220 -3.89 6.61 16.33
N VAL A 221 -3.12 7.47 16.99
CA VAL A 221 -2.06 8.24 16.31
C VAL A 221 -1.00 7.31 15.76
N ASP A 222 -0.58 6.31 16.54
CA ASP A 222 0.35 5.27 16.09
C ASP A 222 -0.18 4.50 14.86
N ALA A 223 -1.48 4.18 14.83
CA ALA A 223 -2.12 3.55 13.68
C ALA A 223 -2.11 4.47 12.44
N ILE A 224 -2.40 5.77 12.59
CA ILE A 224 -2.32 6.75 11.48
C ILE A 224 -0.89 6.83 10.92
N LEU A 225 0.12 6.88 11.79
CA LEU A 225 1.53 6.88 11.38
C LEU A 225 1.94 5.57 10.71
N SER A 226 1.45 4.43 11.22
CA SER A 226 1.63 3.11 10.62
C SER A 226 1.05 3.05 9.20
N HIS A 227 -0.15 3.58 9.00
CA HIS A 227 -0.79 3.65 7.69
C HIS A 227 -0.07 4.63 6.75
N ALA A 228 0.46 5.73 7.27
CA ALA A 228 1.23 6.69 6.49
C ALA A 228 2.53 6.06 5.97
N GLN A 229 3.29 5.32 6.81
CA GLN A 229 4.50 4.66 6.34
C GLN A 229 4.23 3.62 5.24
N SER A 230 3.12 2.89 5.32
CA SER A 230 2.76 1.89 4.30
C SER A 230 2.55 2.50 2.91
N GLN A 231 2.17 3.78 2.83
CA GLN A 231 2.03 4.47 1.54
C GLN A 231 3.39 4.70 0.86
N ILE A 232 4.49 4.77 1.60
CA ILE A 232 5.82 5.07 1.06
C ILE A 232 6.31 3.93 0.17
N GLY A 233 5.97 2.67 0.51
CA GLY A 233 6.34 1.49 -0.29
C GLY A 233 5.62 1.42 -1.64
N LEU A 234 4.41 1.98 -1.71
CA LEU A 234 3.57 1.99 -2.91
C LEU A 234 4.02 3.04 -3.93
N VAL A 235 4.85 4.00 -3.52
CA VAL A 235 5.41 5.01 -4.42
C VAL A 235 6.70 4.47 -5.03
N ALA A 236 6.65 4.19 -6.32
CA ALA A 236 7.77 3.64 -7.07
C ALA A 236 9.00 4.54 -6.91
N SER A 237 10.12 3.95 -6.51
CA SER A 237 11.41 4.66 -6.39
C SER A 237 12.07 4.91 -7.74
N ARG A 238 11.56 4.26 -8.79
CA ARG A 238 11.98 4.40 -10.18
C ARG A 238 10.72 4.46 -11.04
N PRO A 239 10.58 5.45 -11.93
CA PRO A 239 9.55 5.41 -12.95
C PRO A 239 9.75 4.16 -13.80
N ALA A 240 8.80 3.24 -13.74
CA ALA A 240 8.71 2.13 -14.66
C ALA A 240 7.61 2.48 -15.67
N LEU A 241 7.85 2.18 -16.94
CA LEU A 241 6.89 2.41 -18.03
C LEU A 241 5.50 1.83 -17.71
N PHE A 242 5.47 0.67 -17.02
CA PHE A 242 4.26 -0.03 -16.57
C PHE A 242 4.08 0.00 -15.05
N GLY A 243 4.62 1.02 -14.36
CA GLY A 243 4.36 1.20 -12.93
C GLY A 243 2.88 1.51 -12.67
N ASP A 244 2.36 1.08 -11.52
CA ASP A 244 1.00 1.44 -11.06
C ASP A 244 0.97 2.91 -10.62
N ILE A 245 0.87 3.82 -11.60
CA ILE A 245 0.88 5.26 -11.37
C ILE A 245 -0.40 5.73 -10.67
N ASP A 246 -1.53 5.07 -10.96
CA ASP A 246 -2.79 5.33 -10.25
C ASP A 246 -2.67 4.96 -8.77
N GLY A 247 -2.08 3.79 -8.48
CA GLY A 247 -1.72 3.36 -7.13
C GLY A 247 -0.78 4.34 -6.45
N ALA A 248 0.28 4.79 -7.13
CA ALA A 248 1.22 5.77 -6.58
C ALA A 248 0.53 7.12 -6.27
N CYS A 249 -0.33 7.62 -7.16
CA CYS A 249 -1.09 8.85 -6.95
C CYS A 249 -2.03 8.73 -5.75
N LYS A 250 -2.74 7.60 -5.62
CA LYS A 250 -3.61 7.29 -4.47
C LYS A 250 -2.80 7.19 -3.17
N ALA A 251 -1.62 6.57 -3.21
CA ALA A 251 -0.73 6.47 -2.06
C ALA A 251 -0.23 7.85 -1.59
N ILE A 252 0.12 8.75 -2.52
CA ILE A 252 0.53 10.13 -2.21
C ILE A 252 -0.62 10.92 -1.59
N ASP A 253 -1.83 10.84 -2.16
CA ASP A 253 -3.02 11.48 -1.59
C ASP A 253 -3.38 10.90 -0.20
N ARG A 254 -3.33 9.57 -0.03
CA ARG A 254 -3.59 8.92 1.26
C ARG A 254 -2.56 9.33 2.31
N PHE A 255 -1.27 9.34 1.96
CA PHE A 255 -0.20 9.82 2.84
C PHE A 255 -0.45 11.26 3.28
N HIS A 256 -0.77 12.14 2.32
CA HIS A 256 -1.09 13.52 2.58
C HIS A 256 -2.25 13.66 3.57
N ARG A 257 -3.37 12.97 3.35
CA ARG A 257 -4.54 13.03 4.24
C ARG A 257 -4.22 12.58 5.66
N LEU A 258 -3.43 11.51 5.81
CA LEU A 258 -3.04 10.97 7.12
C LEU A 258 -2.11 11.92 7.87
N VAL A 259 -1.05 12.42 7.22
CA VAL A 259 -0.10 13.37 7.83
C VAL A 259 -0.77 14.71 8.12
N ARG A 260 -1.61 15.21 7.20
CA ARG A 260 -2.41 16.42 7.37
C ARG A 260 -3.34 16.30 8.57
N ALA A 261 -4.01 15.15 8.73
CA ALA A 261 -4.88 14.90 9.88
C ALA A 261 -4.14 15.12 11.20
N LEU A 262 -2.88 14.70 11.32
CA LEU A 262 -2.09 14.92 12.53
C LEU A 262 -1.64 16.38 12.66
N ASN A 263 -0.99 16.93 11.64
CA ASN A 263 -0.36 18.27 11.72
C ASN A 263 -1.36 19.42 11.89
N TYR A 264 -2.61 19.27 11.42
CA TYR A 264 -3.61 20.35 11.49
C TYR A 264 -4.54 20.24 12.69
N THR A 265 -4.60 19.09 13.37
CA THR A 265 -5.51 18.89 14.51
C THR A 265 -4.78 18.78 15.84
N LEU A 266 -3.50 18.40 15.82
CA LEU A 266 -2.69 18.19 17.00
C LEU A 266 -1.53 19.19 17.06
N GLU A 267 -1.19 19.61 18.27
CA GLU A 267 0.01 20.39 18.57
C GLU A 267 1.16 19.43 18.89
N ILE A 268 1.87 19.03 17.84
CA ILE A 268 2.99 18.07 17.92
C ILE A 268 4.31 18.82 17.90
N ASP A 269 5.08 18.74 18.99
CA ASP A 269 6.45 19.27 19.03
C ASP A 269 7.34 18.46 18.07
N ARG A 270 8.16 19.11 17.25
CA ARG A 270 9.07 18.44 16.30
C ARG A 270 10.07 17.48 16.94
N ARG A 271 10.42 17.69 18.22
CA ARG A 271 11.34 16.85 19.01
C ARG A 271 10.63 15.72 19.74
N SER A 272 9.31 15.74 19.80
CA SER A 272 8.52 14.64 20.37
C SER A 272 8.76 13.32 19.60
N PRO A 273 8.41 12.17 20.19
CA PRO A 273 8.40 10.90 19.46
C PRO A 273 7.59 10.98 18.17
N TRP A 274 6.35 11.50 18.22
CA TRP A 274 5.49 11.60 17.02
C TRP A 274 6.04 12.59 15.99
N GLY A 275 6.52 13.75 16.43
CA GLY A 275 7.10 14.77 15.55
C GLY A 275 8.34 14.26 14.80
N ARG A 276 9.19 13.46 15.46
CA ARG A 276 10.35 12.81 14.81
C ARG A 276 9.93 11.78 13.78
N ILE A 277 8.90 10.97 14.07
CA ILE A 277 8.36 9.98 13.12
C ILE A 277 7.78 10.71 11.90
N ILE A 278 6.94 11.72 12.10
CA ILE A 278 6.33 12.50 11.00
C ILE A 278 7.41 13.12 10.11
N ALA A 279 8.46 13.70 10.71
CA ALA A 279 9.57 14.29 9.97
C ALA A 279 10.33 13.25 9.13
N ASP A 280 10.63 12.08 9.71
CA ASP A 280 11.31 10.98 9.00
C ASP A 280 10.45 10.42 7.85
N LEU A 281 9.17 10.14 8.09
CA LEU A 281 8.25 9.66 7.06
C LEU A 281 8.07 10.66 5.91
N THR A 282 7.95 11.96 6.24
CA THR A 282 7.87 13.04 5.24
C THR A 282 9.13 13.10 4.39
N GLY A 283 10.31 12.99 5.02
CA GLY A 283 11.59 12.95 4.32
C GLY A 283 11.68 11.77 3.34
N ARG A 284 11.32 10.56 3.80
CA ARG A 284 11.34 9.34 2.98
C ARG A 284 10.37 9.38 1.80
N MET A 285 9.15 9.86 2.02
CA MET A 285 8.20 10.05 0.93
C MET A 285 8.74 11.05 -0.10
N SER A 286 9.34 12.15 0.38
CA SER A 286 9.92 13.18 -0.49
C SER A 286 11.12 12.67 -1.30
N GLU A 287 11.99 11.87 -0.68
CA GLU A 287 13.14 11.23 -1.35
C GLU A 287 12.69 10.31 -2.51
N ARG A 288 11.62 9.53 -2.31
CA ARG A 288 11.04 8.67 -3.35
C ARG A 288 10.49 9.48 -4.54
N LEU A 289 10.03 10.70 -4.30
CA LEU A 289 9.45 11.58 -5.31
C LEU A 289 10.47 12.45 -6.05
N GLU A 290 11.68 12.62 -5.51
CA GLU A 290 12.69 13.51 -6.08
C GLU A 290 13.02 13.19 -7.54
N ARG A 291 13.40 11.93 -7.80
CA ARG A 291 13.76 11.50 -9.15
C ARG A 291 12.59 11.60 -10.13
N PRO A 292 11.39 11.03 -9.83
CA PRO A 292 10.24 11.18 -10.71
C PRO A 292 9.95 12.64 -11.08
N LEU A 293 10.00 13.57 -10.11
CA LEU A 293 9.77 15.00 -10.36
C LEU A 293 10.82 15.63 -11.29
N ARG A 294 12.10 15.25 -11.17
CA ARG A 294 13.17 15.71 -12.06
C ARG A 294 13.00 15.21 -13.50
N GLU A 295 12.44 14.02 -13.67
CA GLU A 295 12.31 13.36 -14.98
C GLU A 295 11.06 13.79 -15.77
N VAL A 296 10.03 14.39 -15.13
CA VAL A 296 8.77 14.78 -15.79
C VAL A 296 9.00 15.62 -17.06
N ASN A 297 9.81 16.67 -16.96
CA ASN A 297 10.05 17.56 -18.10
C ASN A 297 10.77 16.84 -19.26
N ALA A 298 11.68 15.92 -18.95
CA ALA A 298 12.36 15.11 -19.94
C ALA A 298 11.39 14.15 -20.64
N ASN A 299 10.49 13.50 -19.90
CA ASN A 299 9.48 12.60 -20.44
C ASN A 299 8.52 13.33 -21.39
N ILE A 300 8.05 14.53 -21.01
CA ILE A 300 7.21 15.38 -21.88
C ILE A 300 7.96 15.80 -23.14
N THR A 301 9.24 16.14 -23.01
CA THR A 301 10.07 16.46 -24.16
C THR A 301 10.19 15.26 -25.09
N GLN A 302 10.47 14.07 -24.57
CA GLN A 302 10.60 12.85 -25.38
C GLN A 302 9.27 12.45 -26.05
N ALA A 303 8.15 12.65 -25.37
CA ALA A 303 6.82 12.31 -25.87
C ALA A 303 6.41 13.17 -27.09
N LEU A 304 6.66 14.48 -27.04
CA LEU A 304 6.13 15.42 -28.04
C LEU A 304 7.19 15.97 -29.01
N ARG A 305 8.47 15.71 -28.78
CA ARG A 305 9.53 16.20 -29.68
C ARG A 305 9.46 15.46 -31.01
N ARG A 306 9.45 16.22 -32.11
CA ARG A 306 9.65 15.71 -33.47
C ARG A 306 11.12 15.30 -33.66
N PRO A 307 11.43 14.03 -34.00
CA PRO A 307 12.77 13.61 -34.38
C PRO A 307 13.24 14.31 -35.67
N ARG A 308 14.56 14.39 -35.89
CA ARG A 308 15.13 14.96 -37.12
C ARG A 308 14.96 14.02 -38.32
N ASP A 309 15.03 12.71 -38.07
CA ASP A 309 14.90 11.65 -39.07
C ASP A 309 13.82 10.66 -38.63
N ASN A 310 13.04 10.16 -39.59
CA ASN A 310 11.96 9.17 -39.39
C ASN A 310 10.93 9.58 -38.33
N ASP A 311 10.07 10.54 -38.69
CA ASP A 311 9.04 11.08 -37.80
C ASP A 311 8.01 10.00 -37.42
N ARG A 312 8.16 9.45 -36.22
CA ARG A 312 7.26 8.45 -35.64
C ARG A 312 6.98 8.82 -34.19
N ILE A 313 5.79 8.47 -33.74
CA ILE A 313 5.42 8.54 -32.34
C ILE A 313 5.75 7.22 -31.68
N ASP A 314 6.31 7.32 -30.47
CA ASP A 314 6.52 6.20 -29.59
C ASP A 314 5.41 6.22 -28.50
N PRO A 315 4.45 5.28 -28.55
CA PRO A 315 3.38 5.19 -27.56
C PRO A 315 3.90 5.08 -26.12
N ASP A 316 5.05 4.43 -25.92
CA ASP A 316 5.65 4.26 -24.59
C ASP A 316 6.11 5.61 -24.04
N LYS A 317 6.67 6.48 -24.89
CA LYS A 317 7.06 7.85 -24.51
C LYS A 317 5.88 8.74 -24.22
N ILE A 318 4.79 8.60 -24.97
CA ILE A 318 3.53 9.29 -24.66
C ILE A 318 3.01 8.87 -23.29
N LEU A 319 3.00 7.57 -23.00
CA LEU A 319 2.56 7.03 -21.72
C LEU A 319 3.45 7.54 -20.56
N GLU A 320 4.78 7.54 -20.71
CA GLU A 320 5.71 8.13 -19.73
C GLU A 320 5.43 9.61 -19.47
N GLY A 321 5.07 10.37 -20.51
CA GLY A 321 4.66 11.76 -20.39
C GLY A 321 3.37 11.94 -19.58
N PHE A 322 2.33 11.14 -19.86
CA PHE A 322 1.09 11.15 -19.07
C PHE A 322 1.33 10.76 -17.61
N ASN A 323 2.08 9.69 -17.38
CA ASN A 323 2.43 9.21 -16.05
C ASN A 323 3.16 10.29 -15.23
N GLY A 324 4.10 11.00 -15.85
CA GLY A 324 4.81 12.11 -15.22
C GLY A 324 3.88 13.27 -14.84
N LEU A 325 2.89 13.61 -15.68
CA LEU A 325 1.93 14.69 -15.39
C LEU A 325 0.95 14.32 -14.27
N TYR A 326 0.40 13.10 -14.28
CA TYR A 326 -0.50 12.66 -13.20
C TYR A 326 0.23 12.68 -11.85
N LEU A 327 1.47 12.19 -11.82
CA LEU A 327 2.28 12.24 -10.62
C LEU A 327 2.56 13.69 -10.17
N LEU A 328 2.95 14.57 -11.10
CA LEU A 328 3.19 15.98 -10.80
C LEU A 328 1.93 16.66 -10.21
N MET A 329 0.75 16.34 -10.74
CA MET A 329 -0.53 16.84 -10.21
C MET A 329 -0.82 16.32 -8.80
N ALA A 330 -0.61 15.02 -8.56
CA ALA A 330 -0.81 14.43 -7.23
C ALA A 330 0.13 15.04 -6.18
N VAL A 331 1.42 15.18 -6.50
CA VAL A 331 2.40 15.83 -5.61
C VAL A 331 2.02 17.28 -5.34
N ARG A 332 1.57 18.02 -6.37
CA ARG A 332 1.13 19.41 -6.21
C ARG A 332 -0.05 19.55 -5.25
N ALA A 333 -1.06 18.68 -5.39
CA ALA A 333 -2.22 18.66 -4.51
C ALA A 333 -1.83 18.33 -3.05
N SER A 334 -0.77 17.55 -2.87
CA SER A 334 -0.29 17.05 -1.57
C SER A 334 0.90 17.82 -0.98
N ARG A 335 1.28 18.98 -1.56
CA ARG A 335 2.53 19.68 -1.23
C ARG A 335 2.71 20.03 0.25
N ASP A 336 1.63 20.32 0.97
CA ASP A 336 1.68 20.74 2.39
C ASP A 336 2.17 19.61 3.32
N SER A 337 2.17 18.37 2.86
CA SER A 337 2.68 17.21 3.62
C SER A 337 3.95 16.62 3.04
N LEU A 338 4.59 17.34 2.10
CA LEU A 338 5.80 16.88 1.41
C LEU A 338 6.91 17.94 1.55
N ALA A 339 8.16 17.49 1.58
CA ALA A 339 9.35 18.34 1.66
C ALA A 339 9.97 18.55 0.28
N VAL A 340 9.16 18.80 -0.76
CA VAL A 340 9.60 18.90 -2.17
C VAL A 340 9.32 20.26 -2.82
N ASN A 341 8.96 21.29 -2.05
CA ASN A 341 8.41 22.55 -2.57
C ASN A 341 9.27 23.21 -3.67
N ALA A 342 10.57 23.43 -3.42
CA ALA A 342 11.44 24.07 -4.41
C ALA A 342 11.59 23.25 -5.70
N LEU A 343 11.72 21.92 -5.57
CA LEU A 343 11.81 21.02 -6.71
C LEU A 343 10.49 20.97 -7.50
N LEU A 344 9.36 20.92 -6.78
CA LEU A 344 8.03 20.93 -7.36
C LEU A 344 7.77 22.22 -8.13
N ASP A 345 8.09 23.38 -7.58
CA ASP A 345 7.87 24.68 -8.25
C ASP A 345 8.70 24.79 -9.53
N GLN A 346 9.95 24.30 -9.50
CA GLN A 346 10.80 24.21 -10.68
C GLN A 346 10.21 23.26 -11.74
N ALA A 347 9.90 22.02 -11.35
CA ALA A 347 9.34 21.03 -12.26
C ALA A 347 8.00 21.49 -12.85
N TRP A 348 7.16 22.16 -12.06
CA TRP A 348 5.89 22.71 -12.48
C TRP A 348 6.05 23.80 -13.55
N THR A 349 6.97 24.72 -13.33
CA THR A 349 7.25 25.84 -14.23
C THR A 349 7.88 25.35 -15.53
N ASP A 350 8.91 24.52 -15.44
CA ASP A 350 9.60 23.98 -16.61
C ASP A 350 8.68 23.12 -17.47
N THR A 351 7.92 22.22 -16.84
CA THR A 351 6.98 21.35 -17.57
C THR A 351 5.90 22.17 -18.27
N GLY A 352 5.38 23.23 -17.62
CA GLY A 352 4.39 24.12 -18.24
C GLY A 352 4.92 24.80 -19.50
N ARG A 353 6.06 25.47 -19.38
CA ARG A 353 6.72 26.18 -20.49
C ARG A 353 7.10 25.25 -21.65
N THR A 354 7.68 24.09 -21.32
CA THR A 354 8.06 23.09 -22.32
C THR A 354 6.84 22.55 -23.05
N LEU A 355 5.77 22.25 -22.33
CA LEU A 355 4.54 21.72 -22.92
C LEU A 355 3.88 22.73 -23.85
N GLU A 356 3.78 24.00 -23.45
CA GLU A 356 3.26 25.09 -24.32
C GLU A 356 4.05 25.18 -25.64
N LEU A 357 5.39 25.20 -25.54
CA LEU A 357 6.27 25.26 -26.71
C LEU A 357 6.07 24.05 -27.64
N LEU A 358 6.01 22.84 -27.08
CA LEU A 358 5.88 21.61 -27.87
C LEU A 358 4.49 21.49 -28.51
N ILE A 359 3.43 21.90 -27.81
CA ILE A 359 2.07 21.96 -28.35
C ILE A 359 1.99 22.96 -29.50
N ALA A 360 2.57 24.15 -29.35
CA ALA A 360 2.59 25.16 -30.42
C ALA A 360 3.29 24.61 -31.68
N ARG A 361 4.45 23.95 -31.51
CA ARG A 361 5.18 23.29 -32.61
C ARG A 361 4.39 22.15 -33.24
N ALA A 362 3.70 21.34 -32.44
CA ALA A 362 2.87 20.25 -32.95
C ALA A 362 1.68 20.78 -33.76
N LEU A 363 1.05 21.87 -33.30
CA LEU A 363 -0.02 22.55 -34.04
C LEU A 363 0.48 23.13 -35.36
N ASP A 364 1.64 23.78 -35.37
CA ASP A 364 2.22 24.34 -36.61
C ASP A 364 2.57 23.24 -37.62
N ALA A 365 3.12 22.10 -37.15
CA ALA A 365 3.34 20.93 -37.99
C ALA A 365 2.03 20.37 -38.56
N TYR A 366 0.99 20.25 -37.73
CA TYR A 366 -0.34 19.82 -38.16
C TYR A 366 -0.97 20.79 -39.17
N ARG A 367 -0.82 22.10 -38.98
CA ARG A 367 -1.30 23.12 -39.94
C ARG A 367 -0.59 23.04 -41.29
N ALA A 368 0.71 22.71 -41.29
CA ALA A 368 1.49 22.59 -42.52
C ALA A 368 1.09 21.36 -43.34
N ASN A 369 0.69 20.27 -42.70
CA ASN A 369 0.18 19.06 -43.36
C ASN A 369 -0.89 18.34 -42.51
N PRO A 370 -2.18 18.70 -42.64
CA PRO A 370 -3.25 18.12 -41.83
C PRO A 370 -3.53 16.63 -42.07
N ASP A 371 -3.09 16.09 -43.21
CA ASP A 371 -3.26 14.68 -43.57
C ASP A 371 -2.15 13.79 -42.99
N ASP A 372 -1.10 14.39 -42.40
CA ASP A 372 -0.05 13.66 -41.69
C ASP A 372 -0.60 13.09 -40.37
N GLY A 373 -0.84 11.78 -40.36
CA GLY A 373 -1.32 11.05 -39.19
C GLY A 373 -0.41 11.18 -37.97
N VAL A 374 0.91 11.29 -38.17
CA VAL A 374 1.88 11.44 -37.07
C VAL A 374 1.81 12.85 -36.48
N ALA A 375 1.69 13.88 -37.31
CA ALA A 375 1.49 15.25 -36.84
C ALA A 375 0.17 15.38 -36.04
N ARG A 376 -0.89 14.73 -36.52
CA ARG A 376 -2.20 14.68 -35.85
C ARG A 376 -2.12 14.00 -34.49
N GLU A 377 -1.60 12.78 -34.44
CA GLU A 377 -1.51 12.00 -33.20
C GLU A 377 -0.64 12.70 -32.15
N ARG A 378 0.45 13.36 -32.56
CA ARG A 378 1.31 14.14 -31.66
C ARG A 378 0.58 15.33 -31.08
N PHE A 379 -0.19 16.04 -31.90
CA PHE A 379 -0.98 17.18 -31.44
C PHE A 379 -2.10 16.72 -30.50
N ASP A 380 -2.75 15.60 -30.79
CA ASP A 380 -3.78 15.00 -29.93
C ASP A 380 -3.22 14.59 -28.56
N ALA A 381 -2.03 13.99 -28.52
CA ALA A 381 -1.30 13.73 -27.28
C ALA A 381 -0.99 15.02 -26.51
N GLY A 382 -0.54 16.07 -27.21
CA GLY A 382 -0.32 17.40 -26.65
C GLY A 382 -1.57 18.02 -26.03
N ILE A 383 -2.73 17.91 -26.71
CA ILE A 383 -4.03 18.37 -26.19
C ILE A 383 -4.35 17.65 -24.88
N LYS A 384 -4.17 16.32 -24.82
CA LYS A 384 -4.47 15.55 -23.62
C LYS A 384 -3.53 15.90 -22.47
N MET A 385 -2.24 16.11 -22.75
CA MET A 385 -1.26 16.56 -21.74
C MET A 385 -1.61 17.97 -21.22
N ALA A 386 -2.08 18.87 -22.10
CA ALA A 386 -2.55 20.19 -21.73
C ALA A 386 -3.82 20.16 -20.86
N GLU A 387 -4.74 19.22 -21.14
CA GLU A 387 -5.93 19.02 -20.30
C GLU A 387 -5.56 18.70 -18.85
N ILE A 388 -4.57 17.82 -18.65
CA ILE A 388 -4.06 17.44 -17.32
C ILE A 388 -3.33 18.62 -16.65
N ARG A 389 -2.47 19.32 -17.40
CA ARG A 389 -1.55 20.33 -16.84
C ARG A 389 -2.19 21.72 -16.64
N PHE A 390 -3.11 22.14 -17.51
CA PHE A 390 -3.67 23.48 -17.51
C PHE A 390 -5.13 23.48 -17.07
N ASN A 391 -5.99 22.80 -17.82
CA ASN A 391 -7.40 22.49 -17.53
C ASN A 391 -8.13 22.06 -18.83
N ALA A 392 -9.40 21.69 -18.71
CA ALA A 392 -10.27 21.35 -19.84
C ALA A 392 -10.51 22.53 -20.80
N GLU A 393 -10.65 23.76 -20.30
CA GLU A 393 -10.91 24.94 -21.14
C GLU A 393 -9.77 25.22 -22.12
N TYR A 394 -8.52 25.11 -21.64
CA TYR A 394 -7.32 25.27 -22.47
C TYR A 394 -7.24 24.16 -23.52
N ALA A 395 -7.55 22.92 -23.15
CA ALA A 395 -7.60 21.80 -24.11
C ALA A 395 -8.68 22.03 -25.19
N ASP A 396 -9.84 22.60 -24.83
CA ASP A 396 -10.91 22.90 -25.78
C ASP A 396 -10.52 23.99 -26.79
N ILE A 397 -9.74 24.99 -26.37
CA ILE A 397 -9.15 25.98 -27.29
C ILE A 397 -8.29 25.27 -28.35
N LEU A 398 -7.45 24.32 -27.94
CA LEU A 398 -6.59 23.56 -28.85
C LEU A 398 -7.38 22.63 -29.78
N LYS A 399 -8.44 21.97 -29.28
CA LYS A 399 -9.35 21.16 -30.11
C LYS A 399 -10.01 21.99 -31.21
N ARG A 400 -10.48 23.20 -30.90
CA ARG A 400 -11.06 24.12 -31.89
C ARG A 400 -10.01 24.58 -32.91
N ALA A 401 -8.78 24.82 -32.48
CA ALA A 401 -7.66 25.15 -33.39
C ALA A 401 -7.37 23.99 -34.37
N ARG A 402 -7.44 22.74 -33.90
CA ARG A 402 -7.35 21.53 -34.75
C ARG A 402 -8.44 21.49 -35.81
N GLU A 403 -9.70 21.66 -35.40
CA GLU A 403 -10.87 21.63 -36.31
C GLU A 403 -10.79 22.72 -37.37
N THR A 404 -10.33 23.90 -36.98
CA THR A 404 -10.14 25.02 -37.91
C THR A 404 -9.07 24.71 -38.96
N ALA A 405 -7.97 24.07 -38.57
CA ALA A 405 -6.91 23.66 -39.49
C ALA A 405 -7.40 22.56 -40.46
N ALA A 406 -8.14 21.57 -39.96
CA ALA A 406 -8.72 20.49 -40.78
C ALA A 406 -9.74 21.00 -41.82
N ARG A 407 -10.55 22.01 -41.47
CA ARG A 407 -11.49 22.62 -42.43
C ARG A 407 -10.79 23.38 -43.54
N ARG A 408 -9.62 23.98 -43.28
CA ARG A 408 -8.86 24.74 -44.29
C ARG A 408 -8.21 23.82 -45.32
N SER A 409 -7.77 22.62 -44.93
CA SER A 409 -7.28 21.64 -45.90
C SER A 409 -8.40 21.00 -46.73
N ALA A 410 -9.60 20.80 -46.17
CA ALA A 410 -10.72 20.22 -46.91
C ALA A 410 -11.32 21.15 -48.00
N VAL A 411 -10.95 22.43 -48.00
CA VAL A 411 -11.42 23.45 -48.95
C VAL A 411 -10.33 23.82 -49.98
N SER A 412 -9.08 23.41 -49.73
CA SER A 412 -7.95 23.52 -50.67
C SER A 412 -7.80 22.24 -51.48
#